data_AF-A0A1F9ZMU5-F1
#
_entry.id   AF-A0A1F9ZMU5-F1
#
_cell.length_a   1.000
_cell.length_b   1.000
_cell.length_c   1.000
_cell.angle_alpha   90.00
_cell.angle_beta   90.00
_cell.angle_gamma   90.00
#
_symmetry.space_group_name_H-M   'P 1'
#
loop_
_entity.id
_entity.type
_entity.pdbx_description
1 polymer ?
#
loop_
_entity_poly.entity_id
_entity_poly.type
_entity_poly.pdbx_seq_one_letter_code
_entity_poly.pdbx_strand_id
1 'polypeptide(L)'
;MSSIAYITDKNMIEFHRIHGNTEMNFWRPTSSKRFTDFFEGDLLFFLAKGTEHGIHREKGIIGYGRYEEANMFSFRQMWNRFNTKNGYATLNEFKEAILKVSKTKSLSPLYHCLTLKDVVFFQSPVYLSEIGISISASVESYIYLEKEDRNATSKILTKANEVGIDAWSATVSDHAPNATVFDDDLIRQTIQGILNETSDTFDTHREYARGLRILKSYQKTRSGSEFVDARKAELIELVDGKVEIILPMVSLKADLMRKSLYFIGKINLLQERLKRLPEAKRRPMHFTILSDGPLPQETLDLFTVAPITIQTLDKENNDE
;
A
#
# COMPACT_ATOMS: atom_id res chain seq x y z
N MET A 1 0.21 10.66 -3.11
CA MET A 1 -0.24 9.27 -3.18
C MET A 1 -0.96 9.08 -4.50
N SER A 2 -0.64 8.05 -5.27
CA SER A 2 -1.37 7.79 -6.51
C SER A 2 -1.65 6.30 -6.64
N SER A 3 -2.93 5.93 -6.62
CA SER A 3 -3.32 4.58 -7.02
C SER A 3 -3.42 4.52 -8.53
N ILE A 4 -3.12 3.34 -9.07
CA ILE A 4 -3.16 3.09 -10.52
C ILE A 4 -4.24 2.06 -10.80
N ALA A 5 -5.07 2.31 -11.81
CA ALA A 5 -5.85 1.25 -12.43
C ALA A 5 -5.17 0.83 -13.74
N TYR A 6 -4.82 -0.45 -13.85
CA TYR A 6 -4.10 -1.00 -14.99
C TYR A 6 -4.99 -1.97 -15.78
N ILE A 7 -4.99 -1.88 -17.12
CA ILE A 7 -5.69 -2.82 -17.99
C ILE A 7 -4.95 -4.16 -17.99
N THR A 8 -5.50 -5.15 -17.31
CA THR A 8 -4.83 -6.44 -17.09
C THR A 8 -5.18 -7.48 -18.16
N ASP A 9 -4.30 -8.47 -18.30
CA ASP A 9 -4.64 -9.70 -19.00
C ASP A 9 -5.56 -10.56 -18.11
N LYS A 10 -6.72 -10.93 -18.64
CA LYS A 10 -7.72 -11.73 -17.93
C LYS A 10 -7.12 -13.06 -17.46
N ASN A 11 -6.33 -13.73 -18.31
CA ASN A 11 -5.81 -15.06 -18.00
C ASN A 11 -4.83 -15.02 -16.84
N MET A 12 -3.93 -14.03 -16.83
CA MET A 12 -2.99 -13.81 -15.73
C MET A 12 -3.73 -13.60 -14.40
N ILE A 13 -4.74 -12.72 -14.40
CA ILE A 13 -5.45 -12.41 -13.15
C ILE A 13 -6.30 -13.60 -12.68
N GLU A 14 -7.01 -14.27 -13.58
CA GLU A 14 -7.81 -15.46 -13.24
C GLU A 14 -6.92 -16.59 -12.70
N PHE A 15 -5.69 -16.74 -13.22
CA PHE A 15 -4.73 -17.68 -12.65
C PHE A 15 -4.44 -17.37 -11.18
N HIS A 16 -4.15 -16.11 -10.84
CA HIS A 16 -3.90 -15.72 -9.45
C HIS A 16 -5.13 -15.92 -8.56
N ARG A 17 -6.31 -15.57 -9.06
CA ARG A 17 -7.59 -15.75 -8.35
C ARG A 17 -7.88 -17.22 -8.05
N ILE A 18 -7.76 -18.09 -9.04
CA ILE A 18 -8.08 -19.52 -8.90
C ILE A 18 -7.10 -20.22 -7.94
N HIS A 19 -5.85 -19.76 -7.87
CA HIS A 19 -4.83 -20.35 -7.00
C HIS A 19 -4.69 -19.64 -5.65
N GLY A 20 -5.52 -18.63 -5.34
CA GLY A 20 -5.48 -17.94 -4.04
C GLY A 20 -4.18 -17.18 -3.76
N ASN A 21 -3.47 -16.76 -4.82
CA ASN A 21 -2.18 -16.09 -4.69
C ASN A 21 -2.37 -14.69 -4.08
N THR A 22 -1.79 -14.45 -2.90
CA THR A 22 -1.75 -13.14 -2.23
C THR A 22 -0.53 -12.31 -2.63
N GLU A 23 0.40 -12.91 -3.37
CA GLU A 23 1.54 -12.23 -3.98
C GLU A 23 1.58 -12.52 -5.49
N MET A 24 1.93 -11.52 -6.28
CA MET A 24 2.14 -11.70 -7.72
C MET A 24 3.25 -10.82 -8.29
N ASN A 25 3.85 -11.29 -9.37
CA ASN A 25 4.63 -10.44 -10.26
C ASN A 25 3.72 -9.85 -11.32
N PHE A 26 3.43 -8.57 -11.21
CA PHE A 26 2.74 -7.80 -12.22
C PHE A 26 3.75 -7.29 -13.26
N TRP A 27 3.78 -7.91 -14.43
CA TRP A 27 4.78 -7.63 -15.46
C TRP A 27 4.22 -6.81 -16.63
N ARG A 28 5.07 -5.96 -17.22
CA ARG A 28 4.79 -5.24 -18.46
C ARG A 28 6.04 -5.05 -19.33
N PRO A 29 5.92 -5.02 -20.66
CA PRO A 29 7.06 -4.73 -21.54
C PRO A 29 7.67 -3.33 -21.30
N THR A 30 9.00 -3.23 -21.40
CA THR A 30 9.81 -2.01 -21.13
C THR A 30 9.63 -0.88 -22.14
N SER A 31 8.93 -1.09 -23.25
CA SER A 31 8.56 -0.02 -24.19
C SER A 31 7.60 1.03 -23.58
N SER A 32 7.21 0.82 -22.34
CA SER A 32 6.35 1.68 -21.55
C SER A 32 7.11 2.69 -20.70
N LYS A 33 6.58 3.91 -20.54
CA LYS A 33 7.07 4.84 -19.52
C LYS A 33 6.95 4.19 -18.13
N ARG A 34 7.97 4.37 -17.28
CA ARG A 34 7.92 4.01 -15.85
C ARG A 34 6.74 4.73 -15.20
N PHE A 35 6.16 4.11 -14.18
CA PHE A 35 5.23 4.83 -13.32
C PHE A 35 5.98 5.95 -12.60
N THR A 36 5.48 7.17 -12.72
CA THR A 36 5.84 8.28 -11.84
C THR A 36 4.90 8.27 -10.64
N ASP A 37 5.36 8.77 -9.49
CA ASP A 37 4.51 8.99 -8.31
C ASP A 37 3.80 7.75 -7.75
N PHE A 38 4.38 6.56 -7.97
CA PHE A 38 3.88 5.27 -7.49
C PHE A 38 4.93 4.61 -6.60
N PHE A 39 4.63 4.48 -5.31
CA PHE A 39 5.59 4.14 -4.26
C PHE A 39 5.13 2.96 -3.42
N GLU A 40 6.08 2.32 -2.72
CA GLU A 40 5.82 1.22 -1.77
C GLU A 40 4.61 1.58 -0.88
N GLY A 41 3.58 0.74 -0.88
CA GLY A 41 2.31 0.95 -0.19
C GLY A 41 1.13 1.39 -1.07
N ASP A 42 1.37 1.95 -2.26
CA ASP A 42 0.32 2.39 -3.18
C ASP A 42 -0.43 1.18 -3.79
N LEU A 43 -1.69 1.38 -4.18
CA LEU A 43 -2.55 0.32 -4.71
C LEU A 43 -2.52 0.27 -6.25
N LEU A 44 -2.34 -0.95 -6.78
CA LEU A 44 -2.54 -1.25 -8.20
C LEU A 44 -3.84 -2.03 -8.38
N PHE A 45 -4.85 -1.38 -8.94
CA PHE A 45 -6.15 -1.96 -9.27
C PHE A 45 -6.13 -2.66 -10.62
N PHE A 46 -6.79 -3.83 -10.70
CA PHE A 46 -6.85 -4.66 -11.89
C PHE A 46 -8.11 -4.36 -12.71
N LEU A 47 -7.96 -3.61 -13.80
CA LEU A 47 -9.02 -3.32 -14.75
C LEU A 47 -9.07 -4.42 -15.82
N ALA A 48 -9.96 -5.40 -15.66
CA ALA A 48 -9.91 -6.61 -16.48
C ALA A 48 -10.69 -6.49 -17.79
N LYS A 49 -10.14 -7.07 -18.86
CA LYS A 49 -10.90 -7.32 -20.09
C LYS A 49 -11.86 -8.50 -19.89
N GLY A 50 -13.02 -8.48 -20.54
CA GLY A 50 -14.03 -9.52 -20.40
C GLY A 50 -15.03 -9.29 -19.26
N THR A 51 -14.93 -8.15 -18.55
CA THR A 51 -15.92 -7.68 -17.58
C THR A 51 -16.77 -6.55 -18.14
N GLU A 52 -16.79 -6.36 -19.47
CA GLU A 52 -17.40 -5.20 -20.09
C GLU A 52 -18.90 -5.07 -19.75
N HIS A 53 -19.31 -3.92 -19.20
CA HIS A 53 -20.69 -3.63 -18.84
C HIS A 53 -21.26 -2.42 -19.61
N GLY A 54 -22.57 -2.45 -19.82
CA GLY A 54 -23.32 -1.38 -20.46
C GLY A 54 -23.01 -1.18 -21.94
N ILE A 55 -23.66 -0.17 -22.52
CA ILE A 55 -23.56 0.18 -23.94
C ILE A 55 -22.12 0.61 -24.31
N HIS A 56 -21.43 1.23 -23.36
CA HIS A 56 -20.06 1.73 -23.54
C HIS A 56 -18.98 0.66 -23.34
N ARG A 57 -19.36 -0.58 -23.00
CA ARG A 57 -18.43 -1.71 -22.75
C ARG A 57 -17.34 -1.33 -21.75
N GLU A 58 -17.74 -0.71 -20.65
CA GLU A 58 -16.85 -0.28 -19.58
C GLU A 58 -16.24 -1.50 -18.89
N LYS A 59 -14.93 -1.50 -18.67
CA LYS A 59 -14.24 -2.58 -17.94
C LYS A 59 -14.40 -2.35 -16.44
N GLY A 60 -14.69 -3.42 -15.71
CA GLY A 60 -14.74 -3.38 -14.25
C GLY A 60 -13.39 -3.66 -13.61
N ILE A 61 -13.16 -3.06 -12.43
CA ILE A 61 -12.07 -3.38 -11.53
C ILE A 61 -12.42 -4.67 -10.79
N ILE A 62 -11.53 -5.66 -10.81
CA ILE A 62 -11.81 -6.98 -10.23
C ILE A 62 -11.01 -7.31 -8.97
N GLY A 63 -10.15 -6.38 -8.54
CA GLY A 63 -9.27 -6.56 -7.40
C GLY A 63 -8.12 -5.56 -7.41
N TYR A 64 -7.20 -5.72 -6.48
CA TYR A 64 -5.97 -4.94 -6.39
C TYR A 64 -4.85 -5.71 -5.71
N GLY A 65 -3.65 -5.16 -5.74
CA GLY A 65 -2.55 -5.54 -4.86
C GLY A 65 -1.78 -4.31 -4.40
N ARG A 66 -1.10 -4.43 -3.26
CA ARG A 66 -0.24 -3.38 -2.71
C ARG A 66 1.14 -3.47 -3.32
N TYR A 67 1.62 -2.36 -3.86
CA TYR A 67 2.94 -2.31 -4.48
C TYR A 67 4.05 -2.36 -3.43
N GLU A 68 5.01 -3.26 -3.64
CA GLU A 68 6.18 -3.41 -2.77
C GLU A 68 7.42 -2.83 -3.45
N GLU A 69 7.82 -3.41 -4.58
CA GLU A 69 9.02 -3.00 -5.29
C GLU A 69 8.91 -3.26 -6.81
N ALA A 70 9.78 -2.62 -7.59
CA ALA A 70 9.89 -2.87 -9.01
C ALA A 70 11.33 -3.21 -9.41
N ASN A 71 11.46 -4.23 -10.26
CA ASN A 71 12.72 -4.66 -10.84
C ASN A 71 12.59 -4.84 -12.36
N MET A 72 13.73 -4.86 -13.06
CA MET A 72 13.75 -5.19 -14.49
C MET A 72 14.45 -6.51 -14.71
N PHE A 73 13.76 -7.41 -15.41
CA PHE A 73 14.28 -8.74 -15.70
C PHE A 73 14.11 -9.10 -17.17
N SER A 74 15.03 -9.89 -17.70
CA SER A 74 14.79 -10.63 -18.94
C SER A 74 13.71 -11.71 -18.71
N PHE A 75 13.13 -12.22 -19.79
CA PHE A 75 12.11 -13.28 -19.73
C PHE A 75 12.54 -14.48 -18.86
N ARG A 76 13.77 -14.98 -19.04
CA ARG A 76 14.28 -16.13 -18.27
C ARG A 76 14.49 -15.79 -16.80
N GLN A 77 15.05 -14.62 -16.50
CA GLN A 77 15.25 -14.17 -15.11
C GLN A 77 13.91 -14.00 -14.39
N MET A 78 12.92 -13.42 -15.07
CA MET A 78 11.57 -13.22 -14.55
C MET A 78 10.89 -14.56 -14.21
N TRP A 79 10.98 -15.56 -15.10
CA TRP A 79 10.48 -16.90 -14.79
C TRP A 79 11.24 -17.55 -13.63
N ASN A 80 12.56 -17.51 -13.64
CA ASN A 80 13.35 -18.13 -12.57
C ASN A 80 13.11 -17.49 -11.20
N ARG A 81 12.84 -16.19 -11.15
CA ARG A 81 12.61 -15.43 -9.91
C ARG A 81 11.20 -15.64 -9.36
N PHE A 82 10.17 -15.57 -10.22
CA PHE A 82 8.77 -15.52 -9.79
C PHE A 82 8.00 -16.81 -10.09
N ASN A 83 8.48 -17.65 -11.00
CA ASN A 83 7.85 -18.91 -11.41
C ASN A 83 6.35 -18.72 -11.73
N THR A 84 5.46 -19.48 -11.09
CA THR A 84 4.01 -19.39 -11.26
C THR A 84 3.41 -18.07 -10.77
N LYS A 85 4.14 -17.27 -9.96
CA LYS A 85 3.72 -15.90 -9.60
C LYS A 85 3.72 -14.93 -10.79
N ASN A 86 4.12 -15.37 -11.98
CA ASN A 86 3.91 -14.63 -13.25
C ASN A 86 2.48 -14.78 -13.82
N GLY A 87 1.63 -15.61 -13.20
CA GLY A 87 0.23 -15.81 -13.60
C GLY A 87 0.00 -16.97 -14.56
N TYR A 88 0.92 -17.93 -14.64
CA TYR A 88 0.85 -19.06 -15.59
C TYR A 88 1.48 -20.32 -14.97
N ALA A 89 0.97 -21.50 -15.33
CA ALA A 89 1.44 -22.77 -14.76
C ALA A 89 2.80 -23.18 -15.32
N THR A 90 3.08 -22.84 -16.59
CA THR A 90 4.32 -23.25 -17.26
C THR A 90 5.02 -22.10 -17.99
N LEU A 91 6.34 -22.26 -18.20
CA LEU A 91 7.16 -21.31 -18.95
C LEU A 91 6.64 -21.10 -20.38
N ASN A 92 6.08 -22.14 -21.00
CA ASN A 92 5.57 -22.08 -22.36
C ASN A 92 4.28 -21.25 -22.43
N GLU A 93 3.31 -21.52 -21.56
CA GLU A 93 2.09 -20.72 -21.44
C GLU A 93 2.42 -19.24 -21.18
N PHE A 94 3.38 -19.00 -20.28
CA PHE A 94 3.83 -17.65 -19.98
C PHE A 94 4.44 -16.95 -21.21
N LYS A 95 5.29 -17.65 -21.97
CA LYS A 95 5.87 -17.14 -23.21
C LYS A 95 4.80 -16.80 -24.23
N GLU A 96 3.82 -17.68 -24.43
CA GLU A 96 2.73 -17.47 -25.37
C GLU A 96 1.87 -16.25 -24.99
N ALA A 97 1.57 -16.08 -23.69
CA ALA A 97 0.84 -14.93 -23.20
C ALA A 97 1.57 -13.61 -23.49
N ILE A 98 2.88 -13.54 -23.21
CA ILE A 98 3.72 -12.38 -23.55
C ILE A 98 3.67 -12.08 -25.05
N LEU A 99 3.84 -13.10 -25.89
CA LEU A 99 3.83 -12.93 -27.36
C LEU A 99 2.46 -12.51 -27.89
N LYS A 100 1.37 -12.87 -27.21
CA LYS A 100 0.01 -12.45 -27.55
C LYS A 100 -0.18 -10.94 -27.36
N VAL A 101 0.32 -10.39 -26.24
CA VAL A 101 0.21 -8.95 -25.91
C VAL A 101 1.32 -8.10 -26.52
N SER A 102 2.43 -8.71 -26.97
CA SER A 102 3.52 -8.02 -27.67
C SER A 102 3.10 -7.56 -29.06
N LYS A 103 3.27 -6.24 -29.33
CA LYS A 103 3.02 -5.65 -30.66
C LYS A 103 3.95 -6.23 -31.73
N THR A 104 5.19 -6.57 -31.37
CA THR A 104 6.22 -7.04 -32.29
C THR A 104 6.25 -8.56 -32.45
N LYS A 105 5.38 -9.30 -31.74
CA LYS A 105 5.40 -10.77 -31.67
C LYS A 105 6.77 -11.35 -31.29
N SER A 106 7.57 -10.56 -30.57
CA SER A 106 8.88 -10.94 -30.05
C SER A 106 8.94 -10.66 -28.55
N LEU A 107 9.86 -11.35 -27.89
CA LEU A 107 10.15 -11.10 -26.47
C LEU A 107 10.94 -9.80 -26.35
N SER A 108 10.49 -8.92 -25.45
CA SER A 108 11.27 -7.75 -25.03
C SER A 108 12.56 -8.21 -24.33
N PRO A 109 13.68 -7.48 -24.48
CA PRO A 109 14.91 -7.78 -23.76
C PRO A 109 14.73 -7.70 -22.24
N LEU A 110 13.89 -6.76 -21.78
CA LEU A 110 13.56 -6.56 -20.37
C LEU A 110 12.06 -6.35 -20.17
N TYR A 111 11.58 -6.69 -18.98
CA TYR A 111 10.22 -6.45 -18.50
C TYR A 111 10.28 -5.71 -17.17
N HIS A 112 9.41 -4.71 -17.00
CA HIS A 112 9.15 -4.16 -15.67
C HIS A 112 8.33 -5.17 -14.90
N CYS A 113 8.86 -5.60 -13.77
CA CYS A 113 8.26 -6.56 -12.86
C CYS A 113 7.94 -5.81 -11.57
N LEU A 114 6.65 -5.66 -11.25
CA LEU A 114 6.20 -5.08 -9.99
C LEU A 114 5.82 -6.23 -9.06
N THR A 115 6.46 -6.31 -7.91
CA THR A 115 6.00 -7.21 -6.86
C THR A 115 4.78 -6.57 -6.20
N LEU A 116 3.65 -7.27 -6.25
CA LEU A 116 2.45 -6.93 -5.51
C LEU A 116 2.26 -7.94 -4.38
N LYS A 117 1.98 -7.44 -3.19
CA LYS A 117 1.57 -8.23 -2.02
C LYS A 117 0.14 -7.90 -1.63
N ASP A 118 -0.41 -8.64 -0.68
CA ASP A 118 -1.77 -8.46 -0.15
C ASP A 118 -2.80 -8.35 -1.29
N VAL A 119 -2.69 -9.23 -2.28
CA VAL A 119 -3.58 -9.25 -3.43
C VAL A 119 -4.98 -9.67 -2.98
N VAL A 120 -5.98 -8.86 -3.33
CA VAL A 120 -7.39 -9.10 -3.02
C VAL A 120 -8.22 -9.07 -4.29
N PHE A 121 -9.11 -10.07 -4.44
CA PHE A 121 -10.09 -10.13 -5.52
C PHE A 121 -11.49 -9.79 -5.01
N PHE A 122 -12.24 -9.05 -5.81
CA PHE A 122 -13.61 -8.66 -5.49
C PHE A 122 -14.58 -9.77 -5.87
N GLN A 123 -15.64 -9.92 -5.09
CA GLN A 123 -16.72 -10.88 -5.35
C GLN A 123 -17.43 -10.60 -6.67
N SER A 124 -17.55 -9.31 -7.04
CA SER A 124 -18.02 -8.86 -8.35
C SER A 124 -17.21 -7.65 -8.82
N PRO A 125 -17.09 -7.41 -10.14
CA PRO A 125 -16.41 -6.22 -10.65
C PRO A 125 -17.03 -4.93 -10.13
N VAL A 126 -16.19 -3.94 -9.84
CA VAL A 126 -16.56 -2.56 -9.50
C VAL A 126 -16.36 -1.68 -10.73
N TYR A 127 -17.42 -0.98 -11.17
CA TYR A 127 -17.34 -0.10 -12.32
C TYR A 127 -17.09 1.35 -11.87
N LEU A 128 -16.22 2.08 -12.58
CA LEU A 128 -15.87 3.45 -12.21
C LEU A 128 -17.05 4.39 -12.37
N SER A 129 -17.90 4.15 -13.36
CA SER A 129 -19.14 4.92 -13.57
C SER A 129 -20.12 4.83 -12.38
N GLU A 130 -20.20 3.69 -11.69
CA GLU A 130 -21.08 3.48 -10.53
C GLU A 130 -20.70 4.37 -9.34
N ILE A 131 -19.44 4.79 -9.28
CA ILE A 131 -18.89 5.66 -8.25
C ILE A 131 -18.61 7.09 -8.75
N GLY A 132 -19.17 7.42 -9.92
CA GLY A 132 -19.12 8.75 -10.52
C GLY A 132 -17.74 9.15 -11.06
N ILE A 133 -16.90 8.18 -11.40
CA ILE A 133 -15.57 8.41 -12.00
C ILE A 133 -15.67 8.08 -13.50
N SER A 134 -15.41 9.08 -14.34
CA SER A 134 -15.38 8.89 -15.78
C SER A 134 -13.94 8.82 -16.25
N ILE A 135 -13.62 7.82 -17.07
CA ILE A 135 -12.30 7.65 -17.67
C ILE A 135 -12.39 7.80 -19.19
N SER A 136 -11.35 8.35 -19.81
CA SER A 136 -11.29 8.43 -21.28
C SER A 136 -11.38 7.03 -21.90
N ALA A 137 -12.05 6.89 -23.04
CA ALA A 137 -12.06 5.65 -23.82
C ALA A 137 -10.66 5.31 -24.41
N SER A 138 -9.73 6.27 -24.41
CA SER A 138 -8.40 6.16 -25.02
C SER A 138 -7.29 5.69 -24.07
N VAL A 139 -7.63 5.07 -22.93
CA VAL A 139 -6.61 4.60 -21.97
C VAL A 139 -5.69 3.57 -22.63
N GLU A 140 -4.40 3.89 -22.71
CA GLU A 140 -3.42 3.01 -23.38
C GLU A 140 -3.20 1.71 -22.62
N SER A 141 -2.92 1.81 -21.32
CA SER A 141 -2.60 0.65 -20.47
C SER A 141 -2.90 0.87 -19.00
N TYR A 142 -2.90 2.11 -18.53
CA TYR A 142 -3.21 2.45 -17.14
C TYR A 142 -3.61 3.90 -16.98
N ILE A 143 -4.20 4.22 -15.83
CA ILE A 143 -4.54 5.59 -15.40
C ILE A 143 -4.10 5.81 -13.96
N TYR A 144 -3.78 7.07 -13.64
CA TYR A 144 -3.64 7.52 -12.26
C TYR A 144 -5.01 7.95 -11.76
N LEU A 145 -5.57 7.17 -10.83
CA LEU A 145 -6.93 7.37 -10.35
C LEU A 145 -7.12 8.75 -9.72
N GLU A 146 -6.16 9.18 -8.90
CA GLU A 146 -6.23 10.46 -8.19
C GLU A 146 -6.04 11.69 -9.07
N LYS A 147 -5.66 11.51 -10.35
CA LYS A 147 -5.66 12.60 -11.34
C LYS A 147 -7.06 12.83 -11.93
N GLU A 148 -7.90 11.81 -11.95
CA GLU A 148 -9.28 11.89 -12.44
C GLU A 148 -10.24 12.35 -11.34
N ASP A 149 -10.10 11.79 -10.13
CA ASP A 149 -10.86 12.19 -8.94
C ASP A 149 -9.99 11.97 -7.70
N ARG A 150 -9.81 13.00 -6.85
CA ARG A 150 -8.96 12.97 -5.64
C ARG A 150 -9.40 11.97 -4.56
N ASN A 151 -10.59 11.39 -4.68
CA ASN A 151 -11.12 10.40 -3.75
C ASN A 151 -11.32 9.04 -4.43
N ALA A 152 -10.71 8.82 -5.60
CA ALA A 152 -10.99 7.65 -6.42
C ALA A 152 -10.71 6.34 -5.68
N THR A 153 -9.56 6.22 -5.02
CA THR A 153 -9.19 5.03 -4.24
C THR A 153 -10.21 4.75 -3.13
N SER A 154 -10.62 5.79 -2.39
CA SER A 154 -11.59 5.64 -1.31
C SER A 154 -12.95 5.15 -1.81
N LYS A 155 -13.43 5.72 -2.92
CA LYS A 155 -14.68 5.30 -3.55
C LYS A 155 -14.63 3.84 -4.02
N ILE A 156 -13.51 3.43 -4.64
CA ILE A 156 -13.33 2.05 -5.11
C ILE A 156 -13.32 1.09 -3.91
N LEU A 157 -12.55 1.36 -2.86
CA LEU A 157 -12.48 0.48 -1.68
C LEU A 157 -13.82 0.42 -0.93
N THR A 158 -14.54 1.53 -0.83
CA THR A 158 -15.90 1.55 -0.24
C THR A 158 -16.84 0.66 -1.04
N LYS A 159 -16.83 0.78 -2.37
CA LYS A 159 -17.67 -0.05 -3.24
C LYS A 159 -17.25 -1.52 -3.23
N ALA A 160 -15.95 -1.79 -3.15
CA ALA A 160 -15.39 -3.13 -2.98
C ALA A 160 -15.88 -3.78 -1.69
N ASN A 161 -15.97 -3.01 -0.60
CA ASN A 161 -16.49 -3.47 0.68
C ASN A 161 -17.99 -3.85 0.61
N GLU A 162 -18.79 -3.11 -0.16
CA GLU A 162 -20.20 -3.44 -0.39
C GLU A 162 -20.37 -4.76 -1.16
N VAL A 163 -19.51 -5.04 -2.15
CA VAL A 163 -19.61 -6.27 -2.96
C VAL A 163 -18.95 -7.47 -2.29
N GLY A 164 -17.92 -7.25 -1.47
CA GLY A 164 -17.20 -8.27 -0.72
C GLY A 164 -16.00 -8.88 -1.44
N ILE A 165 -15.31 -9.77 -0.72
CA ILE A 165 -14.14 -10.53 -1.20
C ILE A 165 -14.61 -11.77 -1.95
N ASP A 166 -13.91 -12.14 -3.02
CA ASP A 166 -14.17 -13.37 -3.75
C ASP A 166 -14.01 -14.63 -2.87
N ALA A 167 -15.13 -15.30 -2.62
CA ALA A 167 -15.19 -16.47 -1.74
C ALA A 167 -14.25 -17.61 -2.14
N TRP A 168 -14.04 -17.83 -3.44
CA TRP A 168 -13.11 -18.86 -3.92
C TRP A 168 -11.68 -18.53 -3.52
N SER A 169 -11.19 -17.35 -3.91
CA SER A 169 -9.82 -16.93 -3.60
C SER A 169 -9.54 -16.93 -2.08
N ALA A 170 -10.53 -16.55 -1.27
CA ALA A 170 -10.44 -16.60 0.19
C ALA A 170 -10.38 -18.05 0.74
N THR A 171 -10.99 -19.02 0.05
CA THR A 171 -10.99 -20.42 0.47
C THR A 171 -9.68 -21.13 0.14
N VAL A 172 -9.10 -20.83 -1.03
CA VAL A 172 -7.89 -21.51 -1.52
C VAL A 172 -6.58 -20.84 -1.11
N SER A 173 -6.64 -19.63 -0.54
CA SER A 173 -5.45 -18.91 -0.11
C SER A 173 -4.96 -19.37 1.27
N ASP A 174 -3.66 -19.66 1.37
CA ASP A 174 -2.99 -19.90 2.66
C ASP A 174 -3.00 -18.65 3.57
N HIS A 175 -3.20 -17.46 2.98
CA HIS A 175 -3.24 -16.17 3.67
C HIS A 175 -4.49 -15.39 3.22
N ALA A 176 -5.66 -15.99 3.41
CA ALA A 176 -6.93 -15.38 3.04
C ALA A 176 -7.05 -13.94 3.59
N PRO A 177 -7.46 -12.96 2.75
CA PRO A 177 -7.68 -11.61 3.23
C PRO A 177 -8.70 -11.60 4.37
N ASN A 178 -8.43 -10.80 5.40
CA ASN A 178 -9.36 -10.65 6.51
C ASN A 178 -10.66 -9.95 6.03
N ALA A 179 -11.76 -10.12 6.76
CA ALA A 179 -13.04 -9.50 6.40
C ALA A 179 -13.02 -7.96 6.41
N THR A 180 -11.98 -7.36 6.99
CA THR A 180 -11.81 -5.91 7.13
C THR A 180 -10.78 -5.34 6.16
N VAL A 181 -10.30 -6.10 5.17
CA VAL A 181 -9.12 -5.75 4.38
C VAL A 181 -9.30 -4.42 3.63
N PHE A 182 -10.51 -4.16 3.13
CA PHE A 182 -10.83 -2.93 2.43
C PHE A 182 -10.81 -1.71 3.36
N ASP A 183 -11.34 -1.85 4.58
CA ASP A 183 -11.27 -0.82 5.61
C ASP A 183 -9.81 -0.58 6.04
N ASP A 184 -9.04 -1.66 6.19
CA ASP A 184 -7.63 -1.64 6.58
C ASP A 184 -6.79 -0.85 5.56
N ASP A 185 -6.97 -1.16 4.27
CA ASP A 185 -6.30 -0.46 3.19
C ASP A 185 -6.77 0.99 3.06
N LEU A 186 -8.07 1.26 3.26
CA LEU A 186 -8.59 2.62 3.25
C LEU A 186 -7.99 3.47 4.37
N ILE A 187 -7.85 2.91 5.57
CA ILE A 187 -7.20 3.56 6.71
C ILE A 187 -5.72 3.84 6.38
N ARG A 188 -4.99 2.85 5.84
CA ARG A 188 -3.57 3.02 5.45
C ARG A 188 -3.39 4.13 4.43
N GLN A 189 -4.18 4.11 3.35
CA GLN A 189 -4.15 5.12 2.30
C GLN A 189 -4.47 6.51 2.86
N THR A 190 -5.43 6.61 3.79
CA THR A 190 -5.76 7.88 4.46
C THR A 190 -4.59 8.39 5.31
N ILE A 191 -3.95 7.53 6.10
CA ILE A 191 -2.77 7.88 6.91
C ILE A 191 -1.62 8.34 6.02
N GLN A 192 -1.31 7.58 4.97
CA GLN A 192 -0.28 7.92 4.00
C GLN A 192 -0.56 9.28 3.33
N GLY A 193 -1.81 9.55 2.96
CA GLY A 193 -2.25 10.84 2.43
C GLY A 193 -1.96 11.99 3.38
N ILE A 194 -2.39 11.88 4.64
CA ILE A 194 -2.18 12.91 5.68
C ILE A 194 -0.67 13.15 5.90
N LEU A 195 0.12 12.08 6.02
CA LEU A 195 1.56 12.20 6.28
C LEU A 195 2.33 12.79 5.09
N ASN A 196 1.85 12.59 3.87
CA ASN A 196 2.44 13.21 2.67
C ASN A 196 2.20 14.72 2.62
N GLU A 197 1.07 15.21 3.14
CA GLU A 197 0.82 16.66 3.26
C GLU A 197 1.76 17.34 4.26
N THR A 198 2.29 16.60 5.22
CA THR A 198 3.21 17.08 6.26
C THR A 198 4.61 16.50 6.12
N SER A 199 5.05 16.19 4.89
CA SER A 199 6.31 15.50 4.63
C SER A 199 7.56 16.27 5.03
N ASP A 200 7.45 17.60 5.21
CA ASP A 200 8.54 18.43 5.68
C ASP A 200 8.79 18.13 7.16
N THR A 201 9.91 17.45 7.43
CA THR A 201 10.36 17.14 8.80
C THR A 201 11.35 18.18 9.28
N PHE A 202 11.44 18.34 10.61
CA PHE A 202 12.51 19.12 11.24
C PHE A 202 13.81 18.32 11.41
N ASP A 203 13.83 17.06 11.00
CA ASP A 203 14.93 16.17 11.25
C ASP A 203 16.04 16.39 10.22
N THR A 204 17.27 16.48 10.72
CA THR A 204 18.45 16.34 9.89
C THR A 204 18.55 14.91 9.33
N HIS A 205 19.30 14.72 8.24
CA HIS A 205 19.56 13.39 7.69
C HIS A 205 20.09 12.39 8.73
N ARG A 206 20.87 12.86 9.71
CA ARG A 206 21.40 12.02 10.80
C ARG A 206 20.30 11.57 11.77
N GLU A 207 19.39 12.46 12.12
CA GLU A 207 18.27 12.17 13.02
C GLU A 207 17.28 11.22 12.35
N TYR A 208 16.95 11.48 11.08
CA TYR A 208 16.12 10.58 10.28
C TYR A 208 16.72 9.16 10.21
N ALA A 209 18.02 9.03 9.92
CA ALA A 209 18.70 7.73 9.90
C ALA A 209 18.68 7.02 11.27
N ARG A 210 18.73 7.78 12.37
CA ARG A 210 18.60 7.24 13.72
C ARG A 210 17.16 6.80 14.02
N GLY A 211 16.16 7.58 13.62
CA GLY A 211 14.75 7.23 13.72
C GLY A 211 14.41 5.94 12.95
N LEU A 212 14.93 5.79 11.73
CA LEU A 212 14.77 4.57 10.95
C LEU A 212 15.37 3.34 11.66
N ARG A 213 16.54 3.47 12.30
CA ARG A 213 17.14 2.38 13.09
C ARG A 213 16.26 1.99 14.27
N ILE A 214 15.71 2.98 14.98
CA ILE A 214 14.75 2.78 16.07
C ILE A 214 13.53 2.00 15.58
N LEU A 215 12.91 2.41 14.48
CA LEU A 215 11.75 1.72 13.91
C LEU A 215 12.07 0.30 13.48
N LYS A 216 13.21 0.07 12.80
CA LYS A 216 13.64 -1.28 12.41
C LYS A 216 13.90 -2.17 13.62
N SER A 217 14.47 -1.63 14.70
CA SER A 217 14.66 -2.39 15.94
C SER A 217 13.32 -2.79 16.56
N TYR A 218 12.38 -1.84 16.64
CA TYR A 218 11.03 -2.08 17.12
C TYR A 218 10.32 -3.16 16.30
N GLN A 219 10.38 -3.06 14.97
CA GLN A 219 9.78 -4.01 14.03
C GLN A 219 10.30 -5.45 14.20
N LYS A 220 11.59 -5.65 14.55
CA LYS A 220 12.15 -6.99 14.83
C LYS A 220 11.47 -7.67 16.02
N THR A 221 10.99 -6.90 16.99
CA THR A 221 10.32 -7.42 18.20
C THR A 221 8.81 -7.54 18.05
N ARG A 222 8.24 -6.97 16.97
CA ARG A 222 6.79 -6.85 16.76
C ARG A 222 6.45 -7.08 15.29
N SER A 223 6.28 -8.35 14.93
CA SER A 223 6.18 -8.84 13.54
C SER A 223 4.93 -8.37 12.76
N GLY A 224 3.96 -7.72 13.40
CA GLY A 224 2.75 -7.19 12.75
C GLY A 224 2.87 -5.75 12.22
N SER A 225 3.97 -5.06 12.52
CA SER A 225 4.15 -3.65 12.12
C SER A 225 4.76 -3.51 10.72
N GLU A 226 4.22 -2.58 9.92
CA GLU A 226 4.69 -2.27 8.57
C GLU A 226 5.00 -0.79 8.44
N PHE A 227 5.93 -0.43 7.54
CA PHE A 227 6.11 0.98 7.19
C PHE A 227 4.87 1.51 6.49
N VAL A 228 4.50 2.75 6.82
CA VAL A 228 3.35 3.41 6.18
C VAL A 228 3.62 3.63 4.69
N ASP A 229 4.85 4.00 4.34
CA ASP A 229 5.28 4.23 2.95
C ASP A 229 6.80 4.11 2.77
N ALA A 230 7.26 4.34 1.53
CA ALA A 230 8.66 4.31 1.13
C ALA A 230 9.59 5.28 1.88
N ARG A 231 9.07 6.32 2.55
CA ARG A 231 9.86 7.23 3.40
C ARG A 231 10.23 6.58 4.72
N LYS A 232 9.65 5.44 5.09
CA LYS A 232 10.06 4.64 6.27
C LYS A 232 10.21 5.47 7.55
N ALA A 233 9.37 6.49 7.72
CA ALA A 233 9.43 7.44 8.82
C ALA A 233 8.44 7.08 9.95
N GLU A 234 7.46 6.24 9.66
CA GLU A 234 6.45 5.75 10.60
C GLU A 234 6.14 4.29 10.33
N LEU A 235 5.76 3.56 11.39
CA LEU A 235 5.14 2.25 11.26
C LEU A 235 3.64 2.35 11.55
N ILE A 236 2.90 1.39 11.00
CA ILE A 236 1.49 1.16 11.29
C ILE A 236 1.28 -0.32 11.62
N GLU A 237 0.42 -0.58 12.60
CA GLU A 237 -0.06 -1.90 12.94
C GLU A 237 -1.60 -1.87 13.01
N LEU A 238 -2.25 -2.76 12.27
CA LEU A 238 -3.70 -2.93 12.25
C LEU A 238 -4.03 -4.29 12.86
N VAL A 239 -4.31 -4.32 14.15
CA VAL A 239 -4.54 -5.57 14.92
C VAL A 239 -5.81 -5.44 15.73
N ASP A 240 -6.65 -6.48 15.71
CA ASP A 240 -7.88 -6.61 16.52
C ASP A 240 -8.82 -5.39 16.43
N GLY A 241 -8.97 -4.83 15.23
CA GLY A 241 -9.81 -3.65 15.01
C GLY A 241 -9.26 -2.37 15.64
N LYS A 242 -7.98 -2.33 16.02
CA LYS A 242 -7.27 -1.13 16.49
C LYS A 242 -6.32 -0.64 15.42
N VAL A 243 -6.04 0.66 15.46
CA VAL A 243 -5.03 1.30 14.60
C VAL A 243 -3.92 1.82 15.50
N GLU A 244 -2.73 1.23 15.42
CA GLU A 244 -1.55 1.73 16.12
C GLU A 244 -0.61 2.41 15.11
N ILE A 245 -0.25 3.66 15.39
CA ILE A 245 0.71 4.45 14.60
C ILE A 245 1.94 4.68 15.45
N ILE A 246 3.10 4.21 14.98
CA ILE A 246 4.37 4.26 15.71
C ILE A 246 5.29 5.29 15.07
N LEU A 247 5.74 6.25 15.87
CA LEU A 247 6.48 7.44 15.46
C LEU A 247 7.83 7.50 16.19
N PRO A 248 8.98 7.60 15.50
CA PRO A 248 10.28 7.75 16.14
C PRO A 248 10.54 9.22 16.49
N MET A 249 10.76 9.54 17.76
CA MET A 249 11.15 10.87 18.21
C MET A 249 12.62 10.89 18.58
N VAL A 250 13.45 11.38 17.65
CA VAL A 250 14.86 11.66 17.90
C VAL A 250 14.99 13.14 18.27
N SER A 251 15.53 13.48 19.43
CA SER A 251 15.63 14.88 19.85
C SER A 251 16.90 15.21 20.60
N LEU A 252 17.33 16.46 20.48
CA LEU A 252 18.39 17.04 21.30
C LEU A 252 17.75 17.90 22.39
N LYS A 253 18.48 18.13 23.49
CA LYS A 253 17.96 18.98 24.58
C LYS A 253 17.59 20.39 24.10
N ALA A 254 18.29 20.91 23.10
CA ALA A 254 18.07 22.26 22.55
C ALA A 254 16.79 22.39 21.70
N ASP A 255 16.27 21.29 21.14
CA ASP A 255 15.09 21.32 20.25
C ASP A 255 13.92 20.45 20.72
N LEU A 256 14.08 19.77 21.86
CA LEU A 256 13.10 18.86 22.45
C LEU A 256 11.69 19.46 22.51
N MET A 257 11.56 20.70 22.99
CA MET A 257 10.26 21.36 23.10
C MET A 257 9.59 21.57 21.74
N ARG A 258 10.37 22.01 20.74
CA ARG A 258 9.88 22.22 19.36
C ARG A 258 9.44 20.89 18.74
N LYS A 259 10.22 19.82 18.92
CA LYS A 259 9.85 18.48 18.42
C LYS A 259 8.62 17.94 19.14
N SER A 260 8.50 18.16 20.45
CA SER A 260 7.32 17.75 21.23
C SER A 260 6.05 18.39 20.67
N LEU A 261 6.06 19.71 20.43
CA LEU A 261 4.95 20.43 19.82
C LEU A 261 4.62 19.93 18.42
N TYR A 262 5.64 19.63 17.59
CA TYR A 262 5.44 19.04 16.27
C TYR A 262 4.73 17.68 16.34
N PHE A 263 5.17 16.78 17.24
CA PHE A 263 4.55 15.48 17.42
C PHE A 263 3.11 15.58 17.91
N ILE A 264 2.83 16.47 18.87
CA ILE A 264 1.47 16.74 19.34
C ILE A 264 0.60 17.23 18.17
N GLY A 265 1.09 18.18 17.38
CA GLY A 265 0.38 18.68 16.20
C GLY A 265 0.11 17.59 15.16
N LYS A 266 1.13 16.77 14.86
CA LYS A 266 1.04 15.65 13.92
C LYS A 266 0.03 14.60 14.37
N ILE A 267 0.07 14.21 15.64
CA ILE A 267 -0.87 13.24 16.23
C ILE A 267 -2.29 13.78 16.22
N ASN A 268 -2.50 15.03 16.64
CA ASN A 268 -3.82 15.66 16.60
C ASN A 268 -4.36 15.75 15.17
N LEU A 269 -3.53 16.08 14.18
CA LEU A 269 -3.94 16.11 12.78
C LEU A 269 -4.39 14.72 12.30
N LEU A 270 -3.59 13.68 12.56
CA LEU A 270 -3.93 12.30 12.23
C LEU A 270 -5.25 11.89 12.88
N GLN A 271 -5.40 12.13 14.18
CA GLN A 271 -6.62 11.82 14.93
C GLN A 271 -7.84 12.53 14.35
N GLU A 272 -7.78 13.83 14.13
CA GLU A 272 -8.93 14.62 13.65
C GLU A 272 -9.34 14.26 12.23
N ARG A 273 -8.39 13.91 11.36
CA ARG A 273 -8.67 13.50 9.99
C ARG A 273 -9.21 12.07 9.94
N LEU A 274 -8.61 11.15 10.67
CA LEU A 274 -9.08 9.75 10.70
C LEU A 274 -10.44 9.62 11.38
N LYS A 275 -10.77 10.43 12.39
CA LYS A 275 -12.13 10.47 12.98
C LYS A 275 -13.22 10.80 11.96
N ARG A 276 -12.90 11.41 10.82
CA ARG A 276 -13.87 11.71 9.75
C ARG A 276 -14.18 10.49 8.89
N LEU A 277 -13.30 9.50 8.89
CA LEU A 277 -13.43 8.25 8.14
C LEU A 277 -14.36 7.28 8.91
N PRO A 278 -15.55 6.94 8.39
CA PRO A 278 -16.50 6.05 9.07
C PRO A 278 -15.88 4.71 9.53
N GLU A 279 -15.00 4.15 8.72
CA GLU A 279 -14.32 2.87 8.91
C GLU A 279 -13.33 2.95 10.08
N ALA A 280 -12.70 4.10 10.29
CA ALA A 280 -11.82 4.35 11.42
C ALA A 280 -12.58 4.74 12.70
N LYS A 281 -13.80 5.28 12.61
CA LYS A 281 -14.58 5.72 13.80
C LYS A 281 -14.84 4.59 14.80
N ARG A 282 -14.93 3.35 14.34
CA ARG A 282 -15.21 2.18 15.18
C ARG A 282 -13.94 1.56 15.77
N ARG A 283 -12.77 2.10 15.43
CA ARG A 283 -11.47 1.53 15.77
C ARG A 283 -10.71 2.47 16.70
N PRO A 284 -10.31 2.03 17.91
CA PRO A 284 -9.51 2.88 18.77
C PRO A 284 -8.16 3.13 18.09
N MET A 285 -7.79 4.41 18.03
CA MET A 285 -6.50 4.86 17.53
C MET A 285 -5.53 5.03 18.69
N HIS A 286 -4.37 4.40 18.57
CA HIS A 286 -3.28 4.49 19.52
C HIS A 286 -2.03 5.04 18.84
N PHE A 287 -1.27 5.86 19.56
CA PHE A 287 -0.05 6.44 19.06
C PHE A 287 1.10 6.05 19.98
N THR A 288 2.13 5.44 19.41
CA THR A 288 3.33 5.06 20.16
C THR A 288 4.49 5.94 19.71
N ILE A 289 5.05 6.73 20.63
CA ILE A 289 6.26 7.52 20.39
C ILE A 289 7.46 6.73 20.89
N LEU A 290 8.39 6.40 20.00
CA LEU A 290 9.66 5.77 20.35
C LEU A 290 10.73 6.85 20.52
N SER A 291 11.10 7.16 21.77
CA SER A 291 12.12 8.17 22.05
C SER A 291 13.53 7.60 22.04
N ASP A 292 14.50 8.40 21.59
CA ASP A 292 15.92 8.02 21.49
C ASP A 292 16.71 8.17 22.83
N GLY A 293 15.96 8.34 23.92
CA GLY A 293 16.42 8.51 25.29
C GLY A 293 15.25 8.90 26.22
N PRO A 294 15.46 8.90 27.54
CA PRO A 294 14.43 9.26 28.50
C PRO A 294 14.02 10.72 28.32
N LEU A 295 12.71 10.98 28.34
CA LEU A 295 12.17 12.34 28.25
C LEU A 295 11.99 12.94 29.66
N PRO A 296 12.26 14.24 29.86
CA PRO A 296 11.95 14.94 31.10
C PRO A 296 10.45 14.88 31.43
N GLN A 297 10.08 14.90 32.71
CA GLN A 297 8.68 14.84 33.15
C GLN A 297 7.83 15.95 32.52
N GLU A 298 8.35 17.18 32.45
CA GLU A 298 7.66 18.31 31.82
C GLU A 298 7.30 18.04 30.35
N THR A 299 8.13 17.28 29.63
CA THR A 299 7.83 16.85 28.26
C THR A 299 6.77 15.76 28.23
N LEU A 300 6.86 14.77 29.13
CA LEU A 300 5.88 13.70 29.25
C LEU A 300 4.48 14.25 29.55
N ASP A 301 4.40 15.27 30.41
CA ASP A 301 3.16 15.93 30.79
C ASP A 301 2.44 16.56 29.58
N LEU A 302 3.17 17.01 28.55
CA LEU A 302 2.59 17.55 27.32
C LEU A 302 1.87 16.50 26.47
N PHE A 303 2.22 15.21 26.62
CA PHE A 303 1.64 14.11 25.86
C PHE A 303 0.44 13.45 26.56
N THR A 304 0.04 13.95 27.74
CA THR A 304 -1.09 13.40 28.52
C THR A 304 -2.47 13.63 27.88
N VAL A 305 -2.54 14.43 26.81
CA VAL A 305 -3.80 14.92 26.22
C VAL A 305 -4.44 13.96 25.19
N ALA A 306 -3.87 12.77 24.97
CA ALA A 306 -4.33 11.83 23.94
C ALA A 306 -3.98 10.37 24.31
N PRO A 307 -4.53 9.35 23.62
CA PRO A 307 -4.13 7.94 23.77
C PRO A 307 -2.72 7.70 23.19
N ILE A 308 -1.72 8.32 23.81
CA ILE A 308 -0.31 8.26 23.44
C ILE A 308 0.42 7.41 24.47
N THR A 309 1.23 6.46 24.00
CA THR A 309 2.24 5.77 24.81
C THR A 309 3.62 6.21 24.37
N ILE A 310 4.46 6.54 25.35
CA ILE A 310 5.86 6.87 25.11
C ILE A 310 6.70 5.69 25.56
N GLN A 311 7.52 5.17 24.65
CA GLN A 311 8.48 4.12 24.95
C GLN A 311 9.88 4.67 24.71
N THR A 312 10.71 4.62 25.74
CA THR A 312 12.14 4.89 25.61
C THR A 312 12.83 3.60 25.22
N LEU A 313 13.53 3.62 24.09
CA LEU A 313 14.44 2.53 23.77
C LEU A 313 15.74 2.79 24.53
N ASP A 314 16.05 1.90 25.47
CA ASP A 314 17.32 1.96 26.17
C ASP A 314 18.47 1.96 25.15
N LYS A 315 19.51 2.75 25.44
CA LYS A 315 20.76 2.73 24.69
C LYS A 315 21.53 1.45 24.99
N GLU A 316 20.96 0.29 24.72
CA GLU A 316 21.68 -0.97 24.76
C GLU A 316 21.97 -1.46 23.35
N ASN A 317 23.26 -1.37 23.00
CA ASN A 317 23.98 -2.12 21.98
C ASN A 317 23.48 -2.00 20.52
N ASN A 318 23.70 -0.83 19.91
CA ASN A 318 23.68 -0.66 18.44
C ASN A 318 25.08 -0.33 17.88
N ASP A 319 26.12 -0.86 18.53
CA ASP A 319 27.47 -0.95 17.97
C ASP A 319 27.79 -2.42 17.65
N GLU A 320 27.06 -3.01 16.69
CA GLU A 320 27.50 -4.13 15.84
C GLU A 320 26.90 -3.99 14.44
#